data_AF-A0A370FHP2-F1
#
_entry.id   AF-A0A370FHP2-F1
#
_cell.length_a   1.000
_cell.length_b   1.000
_cell.length_c   1.000
_cell.angle_alpha   90.00
_cell.angle_beta   90.00
_cell.angle_gamma   90.00
#
_symmetry.space_group_name_H-M   'P 1'
#
loop_
_entity.id
_entity.type
_entity.pdbx_description
1 polymer ?
#
loop_
_entity_poly.entity_id
_entity_poly.type
_entity_poly.pdbx_seq_one_letter_code
_entity_poly.pdbx_strand_id
1 'polypeptide(L)'
;MAKKYIENTGREVMFVGGCMIQPGEGRDIDEMFLPPEHRTPPPADEPPPAASQDELLEQLRAQSIAAIKPELSALKQEALDRLAELEGAQATPRTTLLGLIDAERLRRSNEALEAEQEAHRIAALGTAEQRVKDAEALLAAATPETRAAADAELTEARAALAALQGPDA
;
A
#
# COMPACT_ATOMS: atom_id res chain seq x y z
N MET A 1 45.94 -5.96 25.81
CA MET A 1 45.77 -6.69 24.54
C MET A 1 44.68 -7.72 24.75
N ALA A 2 43.73 -7.83 23.82
CA ALA A 2 42.62 -8.76 23.93
C ALA A 2 43.17 -10.19 23.86
N LYS A 3 42.76 -11.06 24.79
CA LYS A 3 43.16 -12.47 24.81
C LYS A 3 41.93 -13.32 24.52
N LYS A 4 42.11 -14.37 23.74
CA LYS A 4 41.08 -15.36 23.48
C LYS A 4 41.57 -16.72 23.95
N TYR A 5 40.71 -17.41 24.68
CA TYR A 5 40.95 -18.77 25.09
C TYR A 5 40.77 -19.71 23.91
N ILE A 6 41.81 -20.49 23.60
CA ILE A 6 41.79 -21.52 22.57
C ILE A 6 42.01 -22.87 23.24
N GLU A 7 41.09 -23.80 23.00
CA GLU A 7 41.16 -25.17 23.53
C GLU A 7 41.54 -26.15 22.41
N ASN A 8 42.46 -27.05 22.71
CA ASN A 8 42.81 -28.15 21.81
C ASN A 8 41.99 -29.39 22.15
N THR A 9 40.83 -29.54 21.52
CA THR A 9 39.97 -30.72 21.66
C THR A 9 40.41 -31.90 20.78
N GLY A 10 41.53 -31.76 20.05
CA GLY A 10 42.08 -32.78 19.17
C GLY A 10 42.87 -33.87 19.91
N ARG A 11 43.35 -34.87 19.17
CA ARG A 11 44.22 -35.94 19.70
C ARG A 11 45.72 -35.64 19.59
N GLU A 12 46.07 -34.62 18.81
CA GLU A 12 47.44 -34.20 18.52
C GLU A 12 47.69 -32.80 19.08
N VAL A 13 48.96 -32.43 19.25
CA VAL A 13 49.34 -31.08 19.72
C VAL A 13 48.92 -30.00 18.72
N MET A 14 48.39 -28.89 19.23
CA MET A 14 47.97 -27.75 18.43
C MET A 14 48.91 -26.57 18.67
N PHE A 15 49.31 -25.89 17.59
CA PHE A 15 50.15 -24.70 17.67
C PHE A 15 49.37 -23.47 17.19
N VAL A 16 49.05 -22.57 18.11
CA VAL A 16 48.28 -21.35 17.81
C VAL A 16 49.01 -20.15 18.41
N GLY A 17 49.24 -19.10 17.62
CA GLY A 17 49.91 -17.86 18.05
C GLY A 17 51.27 -18.07 18.72
N GLY A 18 52.05 -19.04 18.22
CA GLY A 18 53.36 -19.39 18.77
C GLY A 18 53.31 -20.19 20.08
N CYS A 19 52.13 -20.52 20.60
CA CYS A 19 51.94 -21.34 21.78
C CYS A 19 51.57 -22.78 21.40
N MET A 20 52.23 -23.76 22.03
CA MET A 20 51.85 -25.17 21.96
C MET A 20 50.75 -25.47 23.00
N ILE A 21 49.67 -26.09 22.55
CA ILE A 21 48.52 -26.51 23.37
C ILE A 21 48.38 -28.03 23.26
N GLN A 22 48.47 -28.73 24.39
CA GLN A 22 48.34 -30.19 24.44
C GLN A 22 46.88 -30.64 24.24
N PRO A 23 46.64 -31.87 23.77
CA PRO A 23 45.31 -32.46 23.73
C PRO A 23 44.58 -32.36 25.07
N GLY A 24 43.38 -31.78 25.08
CA GLY A 24 42.55 -31.58 26.27
C GLY A 24 42.92 -30.38 27.14
N GLU A 25 43.92 -29.57 26.75
CA GLU A 25 44.26 -28.31 27.41
C GLU A 25 43.77 -27.11 26.57
N GLY A 26 43.63 -25.96 27.22
CA GLY A 26 43.47 -24.68 26.53
C GLY A 26 44.33 -23.59 27.11
N ARG A 27 44.59 -22.56 26.31
CA ARG A 27 45.45 -21.42 26.67
C ARG A 27 44.88 -20.11 26.16
N ASP A 28 45.05 -19.07 26.97
CA ASP A 28 44.78 -17.69 26.58
C ASP A 28 45.91 -17.18 25.69
N ILE A 29 45.58 -16.92 24.42
CA ILE A 29 46.51 -16.37 23.43
C ILE A 29 46.07 -14.95 23.08
N ASP A 30 47.03 -14.06 22.92
CA ASP A 30 46.77 -12.71 22.45
C ASP A 30 46.15 -12.72 21.05
N GLU A 31 45.04 -12.01 20.86
CA GLU A 31 44.32 -11.96 19.58
C GLU A 31 45.21 -11.47 18.43
N MET A 32 46.24 -10.66 18.71
CA MET A 32 47.20 -10.21 17.69
C MET A 32 48.02 -11.37 17.11
N PHE A 33 48.31 -12.39 17.92
CA PHE A 33 49.06 -13.57 17.49
C PHE A 33 48.15 -14.69 16.98
N LEU A 34 46.83 -14.59 17.16
CA LEU A 34 45.90 -15.58 16.61
C LEU A 34 45.87 -15.53 15.08
N PRO A 35 45.78 -16.69 14.41
CA PRO A 35 45.46 -16.75 12.99
C PRO A 35 44.12 -16.05 12.71
N PRO A 36 43.91 -15.48 11.51
CA PRO A 36 42.67 -14.79 11.15
C PRO A 36 41.40 -15.60 11.42
N GLU A 37 41.43 -16.92 11.20
CA GLU A 37 40.31 -17.84 11.43
C GLU A 37 39.88 -17.92 12.91
N HIS A 38 40.80 -17.64 13.84
CA HIS A 38 40.52 -17.66 15.27
C HIS A 38 40.27 -16.26 15.85
N ARG A 39 40.42 -15.20 15.07
CA ARG A 39 40.10 -13.83 15.52
C ARG A 39 38.60 -13.60 15.52
N THR A 40 38.15 -12.69 16.37
CA THR A 40 36.76 -12.21 16.32
C THR A 40 36.60 -11.36 15.06
N PRO A 41 35.65 -11.67 14.14
CA PRO A 41 35.41 -10.83 12.98
C PRO A 41 35.08 -9.41 13.43
N PRO A 42 35.59 -8.35 12.77
CA PRO A 42 35.13 -7.01 13.05
C PRO A 42 33.61 -6.94 12.83
N PRO A 43 32.86 -6.20 13.66
CA PRO A 43 31.44 -6.00 13.42
C PRO A 43 31.26 -5.45 12.00
N ALA A 44 30.44 -6.12 11.20
CA ALA A 44 30.07 -5.62 9.89
C ALA A 44 29.36 -4.27 10.07
N ASP A 45 29.71 -3.28 9.25
CA ASP A 45 28.99 -2.01 9.22
C ASP A 45 27.51 -2.29 8.95
N GLU A 46 26.66 -2.06 9.94
CA GLU A 46 25.22 -2.13 9.77
C GLU A 46 24.80 -1.06 8.75
N PRO A 47 24.00 -1.40 7.73
CA PRO A 47 23.42 -0.40 6.86
C PRO A 47 22.58 0.56 7.72
N PRO A 48 22.59 1.87 7.41
CA PRO A 48 21.81 2.83 8.17
C PRO A 48 20.33 2.41 8.21
N PRO A 49 19.63 2.67 9.32
CA PRO A 49 18.21 2.36 9.43
C PRO A 49 17.45 3.04 8.30
N ALA A 50 16.44 2.34 7.77
CA ALA A 50 15.58 2.90 6.74
C ALA A 50 14.94 4.20 7.27
N ALA A 51 14.94 5.24 6.43
CA ALA A 51 14.35 6.53 6.77
C ALA A 51 12.87 6.36 7.16
N SER A 52 12.48 7.07 8.20
CA SER A 52 11.09 7.16 8.65
C SER A 52 10.21 7.87 7.62
N GLN A 53 8.90 7.64 7.68
CA GLN A 53 7.95 8.27 6.76
C GLN A 53 7.98 9.80 6.84
N ASP A 54 8.13 10.37 8.03
CA ASP A 54 8.21 11.82 8.21
C ASP A 54 9.50 12.38 7.58
N GLU A 55 10.64 11.69 7.69
CA GLU A 55 11.89 12.09 7.02
C GLU A 55 11.75 12.07 5.49
N LEU A 56 11.04 11.08 4.93
CA LEU A 56 10.75 11.02 3.50
C LEU A 56 9.84 12.16 3.05
N LEU A 57 8.83 12.51 3.85
CA LEU A 57 7.95 13.64 3.57
C LEU A 57 8.68 14.99 3.69
N GLU A 58 9.60 15.12 4.65
CA GLU A 58 10.45 16.30 4.75
C GLU A 58 11.40 16.44 3.56
N GLN A 59 12.00 15.34 3.10
CA GLN A 59 12.81 15.32 1.87
C GLN A 59 11.98 15.71 0.64
N LEU A 60 10.76 15.18 0.52
CA LEU A 60 9.85 15.56 -0.56
C LEU A 60 9.49 17.04 -0.47
N ARG A 61 9.21 17.56 0.72
CA ARG A 61 8.89 18.98 0.94
C ARG A 61 10.05 19.91 0.61
N ALA A 62 11.29 19.47 0.82
CA ALA A 62 12.47 20.26 0.46
C ALA A 62 12.61 20.49 -1.05
N GLN A 63 11.89 19.71 -1.87
CA GLN A 63 11.88 19.88 -3.31
C GLN A 63 11.03 21.08 -3.76
N SER A 64 11.15 21.42 -5.05
CA SER A 64 10.34 22.45 -5.69
C SER A 64 8.91 21.98 -5.93
N ILE A 65 7.95 22.91 -5.99
CA ILE A 65 6.54 22.60 -6.29
C ILE A 65 6.39 21.86 -7.62
N ALA A 66 7.21 22.20 -8.63
CA ALA A 66 7.18 21.54 -9.93
C ALA A 66 7.60 20.06 -9.86
N ALA A 67 8.52 19.71 -8.96
CA ALA A 67 8.95 18.34 -8.72
C ALA A 67 7.94 17.56 -7.86
N ILE A 68 7.33 18.21 -6.86
CA ILE A 68 6.37 17.56 -5.94
C ILE A 68 5.04 17.26 -6.63
N LYS A 69 4.55 18.16 -7.49
CA LYS A 69 3.23 18.04 -8.15
C LYS A 69 2.94 16.66 -8.76
N PRO A 70 3.81 16.07 -9.60
CA PRO A 70 3.57 14.74 -10.15
C PRO A 70 3.58 13.61 -9.11
N GLU A 71 4.25 13.79 -7.97
CA GLU A 71 4.31 12.77 -6.92
C GLU A 71 3.06 12.73 -6.04
N LEU A 72 2.27 13.81 -5.99
CA LEU A 72 1.06 13.89 -5.16
C LEU A 72 0.04 12.78 -5.50
N SER A 73 -0.08 12.39 -6.77
CA SER A 73 -0.99 11.33 -7.20
C SER A 73 -0.54 9.93 -6.75
N ALA A 74 0.76 9.72 -6.53
CA ALA A 74 1.32 8.46 -6.06
C ALA A 74 1.25 8.32 -4.52
N LEU A 75 1.10 9.43 -3.80
CA LEU A 75 0.98 9.41 -2.34
C LEU A 75 -0.37 8.83 -1.89
N LYS A 76 -0.35 8.05 -0.81
CA LYS A 76 -1.57 7.62 -0.12
C LYS A 76 -2.26 8.81 0.57
N GLN A 77 -3.54 8.64 0.90
CA GLN A 77 -4.32 9.69 1.56
C GLN A 77 -3.67 10.12 2.88
N GLU A 78 -3.20 9.19 3.70
CA GLU A 78 -2.57 9.51 4.99
C GLU A 78 -1.27 10.32 4.81
N ALA A 79 -0.50 10.02 3.74
CA ALA A 79 0.72 10.74 3.42
C ALA A 79 0.43 12.15 2.89
N LEU A 80 -0.64 12.33 2.10
CA LEU A 80 -1.11 13.66 1.67
C LEU A 80 -1.59 14.50 2.86
N ASP A 81 -2.28 13.87 3.81
CA ASP A 81 -2.73 14.52 5.04
C ASP A 81 -1.57 14.96 5.90
N ARG A 82 -0.60 14.06 6.11
CA ARG A 82 0.63 14.38 6.82
C ARG A 82 1.45 15.47 6.13
N LEU A 83 1.54 15.43 4.80
CA LEU A 83 2.23 16.46 4.00
C LEU A 83 1.58 17.84 4.17
N ALA A 84 0.25 17.91 4.17
CA ALA A 84 -0.49 19.15 4.38
C ALA A 84 -0.29 19.72 5.79
N GLU A 85 -0.31 18.88 6.83
CA GLU A 85 -0.03 19.27 8.20
C GLU A 85 1.37 19.85 8.35
N LEU A 86 2.38 19.12 7.85
CA LEU A 86 3.77 19.53 7.89
C LEU A 86 4.00 20.85 7.15
N GLU A 87 3.36 21.02 5.99
CA GLU A 87 3.45 22.25 5.21
C GLU A 87 2.76 23.43 5.92
N GLY A 88 1.58 23.21 6.50
CA GLY A 88 0.80 24.22 7.21
C GLY A 88 1.39 24.65 8.56
N ALA A 89 2.17 23.79 9.22
CA ALA A 89 2.84 24.10 10.49
C ALA A 89 4.08 25.00 10.34
N GLN A 90 4.47 25.35 9.10
CA GLN A 90 5.61 26.24 8.87
C GLN A 90 5.32 27.70 9.21
N ALA A 91 6.38 28.45 9.50
CA ALA A 91 6.33 29.91 9.59
C ALA A 91 5.86 30.57 8.27
N THR A 92 6.22 29.97 7.12
CA THR A 92 5.82 30.44 5.78
C THR A 92 5.29 29.28 4.92
N PRO A 93 4.02 28.88 5.08
CA PRO A 93 3.43 27.79 4.31
C PRO A 93 3.35 28.12 2.81
N ARG A 94 3.69 27.18 1.94
CA ARG A 94 3.50 27.33 0.49
C ARG A 94 2.05 27.08 0.13
N THR A 95 1.25 28.14 0.07
CA THR A 95 -0.18 28.09 -0.26
C THR A 95 -0.48 27.38 -1.58
N THR A 96 0.38 27.54 -2.59
CA THR A 96 0.27 26.83 -3.87
C THR A 96 0.39 25.31 -3.70
N LEU A 97 1.28 24.83 -2.83
CA LEU A 97 1.42 23.39 -2.58
C LEU A 97 0.20 22.85 -1.82
N LEU A 98 -0.29 23.58 -0.82
CA LEU A 98 -1.52 23.23 -0.11
C LEU A 98 -2.73 23.13 -1.06
N GLY A 99 -2.89 24.11 -1.96
CA GLY A 99 -3.94 24.08 -2.97
C GLY A 99 -3.83 22.91 -3.96
N LEU A 100 -2.61 22.45 -4.29
CA LEU A 100 -2.40 21.26 -5.10
C LEU A 100 -2.79 19.98 -4.35
N ILE A 101 -2.47 19.89 -3.05
CA ILE A 101 -2.88 18.76 -2.20
C ILE A 101 -4.41 18.71 -2.10
N ASP A 102 -5.07 19.84 -1.88
CA ASP A 102 -6.54 19.89 -1.80
C ASP A 102 -7.22 19.55 -3.12
N ALA A 103 -6.66 20.02 -4.26
CA ALA A 103 -7.16 19.64 -5.58
C ALA A 103 -7.06 18.13 -5.82
N GLU A 104 -5.97 17.50 -5.39
CA GLU A 104 -5.78 16.06 -5.50
C GLU A 104 -6.75 15.27 -4.61
N ARG A 105 -6.99 15.74 -3.38
CA ARG A 105 -8.01 15.16 -2.48
C ARG A 105 -9.41 15.24 -3.10
N LEU A 106 -9.76 16.40 -3.64
CA LEU A 106 -11.05 16.62 -4.29
C LEU A 106 -11.22 15.71 -5.51
N ARG A 107 -10.18 15.59 -6.36
CA ARG A 107 -10.17 14.68 -7.51
C ARG A 107 -10.49 13.24 -7.09
N ARG A 108 -9.80 12.73 -6.07
CA ARG A 108 -10.03 11.37 -5.54
C ARG A 108 -11.45 11.19 -4.99
N SER A 109 -11.95 12.19 -4.27
CA SER A 109 -13.32 12.16 -3.74
C SER A 109 -14.36 12.13 -4.86
N ASN A 110 -14.16 12.90 -5.91
CA ASN A 110 -15.05 12.93 -7.07
C ASN A 110 -15.03 11.59 -7.81
N GLU A 111 -13.84 11.02 -8.05
CA GLU A 111 -13.71 9.71 -8.69
C GLU A 111 -14.37 8.59 -7.88
N ALA A 112 -14.24 8.61 -6.56
CA ALA A 112 -14.92 7.66 -5.68
C ALA A 112 -16.45 7.81 -5.76
N LEU A 113 -16.95 9.05 -5.77
CA LEU A 113 -18.37 9.34 -5.90
C LEU A 113 -18.92 8.90 -7.26
N GLU A 114 -18.20 9.17 -8.35
CA GLU A 114 -18.57 8.74 -9.71
C GLU A 114 -18.59 7.20 -9.80
N ALA A 115 -17.60 6.52 -9.22
CA ALA A 115 -17.57 5.06 -9.18
C ALA A 115 -18.73 4.48 -8.36
N GLU A 116 -19.08 5.10 -7.24
CA GLU A 116 -20.23 4.72 -6.41
C GLU A 116 -21.55 4.93 -7.17
N GLN A 117 -21.70 6.08 -7.84
CA GLN A 117 -22.87 6.37 -8.68
C GLN A 117 -23.02 5.37 -9.82
N GLU A 118 -21.93 5.01 -10.48
CA GLU A 118 -21.94 4.01 -11.55
C GLU A 118 -22.28 2.62 -11.02
N ALA A 119 -21.72 2.22 -9.87
CA ALA A 119 -22.07 0.96 -9.23
C ALA A 119 -23.57 0.92 -8.86
N HIS A 120 -24.12 2.01 -8.35
CA HIS A 120 -25.55 2.16 -8.09
C HIS A 120 -26.38 2.07 -9.37
N ARG A 121 -25.93 2.71 -10.45
CA ARG A 121 -26.59 2.65 -11.76
C ARG A 121 -26.62 1.22 -12.30
N ILE A 122 -25.50 0.52 -12.26
CA ILE A 122 -25.39 -0.89 -12.69
C ILE A 122 -26.34 -1.77 -11.86
N ALA A 123 -26.39 -1.59 -10.54
CA ALA A 123 -27.31 -2.34 -9.68
C ALA A 123 -28.79 -2.03 -10.00
N ALA A 124 -29.12 -0.76 -10.26
CA ALA A 124 -30.45 -0.34 -10.67
C ALA A 124 -30.85 -0.94 -12.02
N LEU A 125 -29.93 -0.95 -13.00
CA LEU A 125 -30.13 -1.60 -14.30
C LEU A 125 -30.43 -3.09 -14.14
N GLY A 126 -29.61 -3.82 -13.36
CA GLY A 126 -29.86 -5.25 -13.11
C GLY A 126 -31.22 -5.51 -12.45
N THR A 127 -31.65 -4.64 -11.55
CA THR A 127 -32.97 -4.72 -10.91
C THR A 127 -34.09 -4.47 -11.92
N ALA A 128 -33.94 -3.45 -12.78
CA ALA A 128 -34.92 -3.12 -13.81
C ALA A 128 -35.02 -4.22 -14.87
N GLU A 129 -33.90 -4.80 -15.30
CA GLU A 129 -33.85 -5.94 -16.21
C GLU A 129 -34.57 -7.16 -15.62
N GLN A 130 -34.38 -7.43 -14.33
CA GLN A 130 -35.09 -8.51 -13.67
C GLN A 130 -36.61 -8.24 -13.61
N ARG A 131 -37.03 -7.00 -13.31
CA ARG A 131 -38.45 -6.61 -13.33
C ARG A 131 -39.07 -6.83 -14.71
N VAL A 132 -38.36 -6.52 -15.79
CA VAL A 132 -38.83 -6.80 -17.15
C VAL A 132 -39.02 -8.30 -17.36
N LYS A 133 -38.04 -9.14 -16.99
CA LYS A 133 -38.16 -10.61 -17.10
C LYS A 133 -39.35 -11.15 -16.31
N ASP A 134 -39.55 -10.67 -15.09
CA ASP A 134 -40.66 -11.09 -14.24
C ASP A 134 -42.02 -10.67 -14.83
N ALA A 135 -42.10 -9.45 -15.38
CA ALA A 135 -43.31 -8.95 -16.06
C ALA A 135 -43.62 -9.73 -17.35
N GLU A 136 -42.59 -10.11 -18.13
CA GLU A 136 -42.75 -10.97 -19.30
C GLU A 136 -43.25 -12.37 -18.91
N ALA A 137 -42.71 -12.94 -17.83
CA ALA A 137 -43.19 -14.22 -17.28
C ALA A 137 -44.65 -14.12 -16.80
N LEU A 138 -45.01 -13.02 -16.14
CA LEU A 138 -46.37 -12.75 -15.68
C LEU A 138 -47.35 -12.59 -16.84
N LEU A 139 -46.94 -11.90 -17.92
CA LEU A 139 -47.73 -11.80 -19.14
C LEU A 139 -47.92 -13.14 -19.83
N ALA A 140 -46.88 -13.97 -19.88
CA ALA A 140 -46.96 -15.33 -20.45
C ALA A 140 -47.92 -16.23 -19.67
N ALA A 141 -48.02 -16.05 -18.34
CA ALA A 141 -48.93 -16.79 -17.47
C ALA A 141 -50.33 -16.15 -17.35
N ALA A 142 -50.57 -14.98 -17.95
CA ALA A 142 -51.78 -14.22 -17.74
C ALA A 142 -53.03 -14.88 -18.36
N THR A 143 -54.13 -14.84 -17.62
CA THR A 143 -55.47 -15.20 -18.12
C THR A 143 -56.07 -14.02 -18.91
N PRO A 144 -57.15 -14.22 -19.69
CA PRO A 144 -57.81 -13.12 -20.40
C PRO A 144 -58.23 -11.96 -19.49
N GLU A 145 -58.59 -12.26 -18.24
CA GLU A 145 -59.03 -11.28 -17.23
C GLU A 145 -57.86 -10.46 -16.67
N THR A 146 -56.66 -11.04 -16.59
CA THR A 146 -55.46 -10.40 -16.00
C THR A 146 -54.48 -9.86 -17.04
N ARG A 147 -54.71 -10.14 -18.33
CA ARG A 147 -53.77 -9.81 -19.42
C ARG A 147 -53.50 -8.31 -19.56
N ALA A 148 -54.54 -7.48 -19.49
CA ALA A 148 -54.37 -6.03 -19.60
C ALA A 148 -53.50 -5.45 -18.47
N ALA A 149 -53.62 -5.99 -17.25
CA ALA A 149 -52.77 -5.60 -16.13
C ALA A 149 -51.32 -6.08 -16.31
N ALA A 150 -51.12 -7.28 -16.84
CA ALA A 150 -49.80 -7.81 -17.16
C ALA A 150 -49.07 -7.00 -18.25
N ASP A 151 -49.78 -6.62 -19.31
CA ASP A 151 -49.24 -5.76 -20.37
C ASP A 151 -48.87 -4.37 -19.84
N ALA A 152 -49.66 -3.82 -18.90
CA ALA A 152 -49.34 -2.55 -18.25
C ALA A 152 -48.06 -2.63 -17.40
N GLU A 153 -47.91 -3.69 -16.59
CA GLU A 153 -46.70 -3.92 -15.79
C GLU A 153 -45.45 -4.07 -16.67
N LEU A 154 -45.55 -4.82 -17.77
CA LEU A 154 -44.44 -4.95 -18.73
C LEU A 154 -44.07 -3.60 -19.36
N THR A 155 -45.06 -2.78 -19.68
CA THR A 155 -44.84 -1.44 -20.26
C THR A 155 -44.12 -0.54 -19.26
N GLU A 156 -44.54 -0.55 -17.99
CA GLU A 156 -43.90 0.22 -16.93
C GLU A 156 -42.48 -0.25 -16.63
N ALA A 157 -42.25 -1.56 -16.55
CA ALA A 157 -40.94 -2.14 -16.33
C ALA A 157 -39.95 -1.77 -17.46
N ARG A 158 -40.41 -1.82 -18.72
CA ARG A 158 -39.59 -1.41 -19.88
C ARG A 158 -39.31 0.09 -19.89
N ALA A 159 -40.29 0.91 -19.52
CA ALA A 159 -40.09 2.36 -19.40
C ALA A 159 -39.06 2.71 -18.31
N ALA A 160 -39.11 2.02 -17.17
CA ALA A 160 -38.13 2.19 -16.09
C ALA A 160 -36.72 1.76 -16.51
N LEU A 161 -36.58 0.65 -17.24
CA LEU A 161 -35.29 0.21 -17.79
C LEU A 161 -34.73 1.23 -18.80
N ALA A 162 -35.55 1.72 -19.72
CA ALA A 162 -35.14 2.71 -20.73
C ALA A 162 -34.67 4.03 -20.09
N ALA A 163 -35.33 4.49 -19.01
CA ALA A 163 -34.92 5.69 -18.29
C ALA A 163 -33.52 5.58 -17.68
N LEU A 164 -33.11 4.37 -17.27
CA LEU A 164 -31.79 4.10 -16.69
C LEU A 164 -30.69 3.86 -17.74
N GLN A 165 -31.06 3.46 -18.96
CA GLN A 165 -30.11 3.26 -20.06
C GLN A 165 -29.68 4.60 -20.70
N GLY A 166 -30.52 5.64 -20.59
CA GLY A 166 -30.26 6.95 -21.19
C GLY A 166 -30.61 7.00 -22.69
N PRO A 167 -30.53 8.17 -23.34
CA PRO A 167 -31.02 8.36 -24.71
C PRO A 167 -30.16 7.73 -25.82
N ASP A 168 -29.03 7.10 -25.50
CA ASP A 168 -28.05 6.54 -26.47
C ASP A 168 -27.90 4.99 -26.37
N ALA A 169 -28.92 4.28 -25.88
CA ALA A 169 -28.96 2.81 -25.93
C ALA A 169 -29.55 2.27 -27.24
#